data_AF-A0AAU6VM33-F1
#
_entry.id   AF-A0AAU6VM33-F1
#
_cell.length_a   1.000
_cell.length_b   1.000
_cell.length_c   1.000
_cell.angle_alpha   90.00
_cell.angle_beta   90.00
_cell.angle_gamma   90.00
#
_symmetry.space_group_name_H-M   'P 1'
#
loop_
_entity.id
_entity.type
_entity.pdbx_description
1 polymer ?
#
loop_
_entity_poly.entity_id
_entity_poly.type
_entity_poly.pdbx_seq_one_letter_code
_entity_poly.pdbx_strand_id
1 'polypeptide(L)' 'MHWLEKQIKRLLLLVGVVGVMVIYFGFFYLLLSGRSTEPITWYYLLSPWICIFFGLSSLQQYRVLQWFCARYKK' A
#
# COMPACT_ATOMS: atom_id res chain seq x y z
N MET A 1 17.27 -18.72 7.63
CA MET A 1 17.03 -17.33 7.17
C MET A 1 15.84 -17.19 6.21
N HIS A 2 15.68 -18.08 5.21
CA HIS A 2 14.58 -18.01 4.22
C HIS A 2 13.14 -18.05 4.80
N TRP A 3 12.93 -18.67 5.96
CA TRP A 3 11.61 -18.75 6.59
C TRP A 3 11.18 -17.40 7.20
N LEU A 4 12.09 -16.72 7.91
CA LEU A 4 11.84 -15.39 8.51
C LEU A 4 11.51 -14.36 7.44
N GLU A 5 12.28 -14.33 6.34
CA GLU A 5 12.04 -13.41 5.23
C GLU A 5 10.63 -13.61 4.63
N LYS A 6 10.20 -14.86 4.47
CA LYS A 6 8.87 -15.20 3.94
C LYS A 6 7.75 -14.75 4.89
N GLN A 7 7.95 -14.88 6.21
CA GLN A 7 6.97 -14.42 7.20
C GLN A 7 6.89 -12.89 7.23
N ILE A 8 8.04 -12.19 7.20
CA ILE A 8 8.09 -10.73 7.18
C ILE A 8 7.40 -10.18 5.93
N LYS A 9 7.66 -10.77 4.75
CA LYS A 9 6.98 -10.41 3.50
C LYS A 9 5.47 -10.58 3.58
N ARG A 10 5.02 -11.72 4.12
CA ARG A 10 3.59 -11.99 4.33
C ARG A 10 2.94 -11.00 5.31
N LEU A 11 3.64 -10.65 6.39
CA LEU A 11 3.19 -9.69 7.37
C LEU A 11 3.08 -8.28 6.78
N LEU A 12 4.08 -7.84 6.00
CA LEU A 12 4.06 -6.57 5.27
C LEU A 12 2.89 -6.48 4.29
N LEU A 13 2.61 -7.56 3.54
CA LEU A 13 1.44 -7.64 2.67
C LEU A 13 0.13 -7.51 3.45
N LEU A 14 -0.01 -8.23 4.56
CA LEU A 14 -1.23 -8.21 5.37
C LEU A 14 -1.45 -6.83 5.98
N VAL A 15 -0.42 -6.25 6.62
CA VAL A 15 -0.46 -4.90 7.20
C VAL A 15 -0.75 -3.86 6.12
N GLY A 16 -0.13 -3.97 4.94
CA GLY A 16 -0.38 -3.08 3.82
C GLY A 16 -1.82 -3.12 3.33
N VAL A 17 -2.37 -4.33 3.09
CA VAL A 17 -3.76 -4.51 2.65
C VAL A 17 -4.75 -4.01 3.69
N VAL A 18 -4.54 -4.35 4.97
CA VAL A 18 -5.40 -3.87 6.07
C VAL A 18 -5.31 -2.36 6.20
N GLY A 19 -4.10 -1.78 6.11
CA GLY A 19 -3.89 -0.33 6.15
C GLY A 19 -4.62 0.40 5.03
N VAL A 20 -4.56 -0.12 3.79
CA VAL A 20 -5.36 0.37 2.67
C VAL A 20 -6.84 0.34 3.04
N MET A 21 -7.37 -0.81 3.45
CA MET A 21 -8.79 -0.94 3.80
C MET A 21 -9.21 0.08 4.85
N VAL A 22 -8.46 0.22 5.95
CA VAL A 22 -8.75 1.16 7.04
C VAL A 22 -8.76 2.60 6.54
N ILE A 23 -7.80 3.00 5.72
CA ILE A 23 -7.74 4.37 5.18
C ILE A 23 -8.94 4.64 4.28
N TYR A 24 -9.23 3.75 3.32
CA TYR A 24 -10.36 3.96 2.40
C TYR A 24 -11.71 3.94 3.13
N PHE A 25 -11.91 3.05 4.11
CA PHE A 25 -13.10 3.07 4.94
C PHE A 25 -13.20 4.33 5.81
N GLY A 26 -12.07 4.81 6.36
CA GLY A 26 -12.01 6.05 7.11
C GLY A 26 -12.39 7.27 6.25
N PHE A 27 -11.86 7.35 5.02
CA PHE A 27 -12.25 8.39 4.06
C PHE A 27 -13.73 8.30 3.69
N PHE A 28 -14.25 7.09 3.45
CA PHE A 28 -15.66 6.89 3.16
C PHE A 28 -16.56 7.33 4.34
N TYR A 29 -16.16 7.03 5.56
CA TYR A 29 -16.86 7.49 6.76
C TYR A 29 -16.84 9.02 6.91
N LEU A 30 -15.68 9.66 6.67
CA LEU A 30 -15.55 11.12 6.72
C LEU A 30 -16.39 11.80 5.64
N LEU A 31 -16.45 11.22 4.45
CA LEU A 31 -17.29 11.67 3.34
C LEU A 31 -18.78 11.66 3.73
N LEU A 32 -19.27 10.57 4.33
CA LEU A 32 -20.65 10.47 4.80
C LEU A 32 -20.94 11.36 6.01
N SER A 33 -19.95 11.61 6.86
CA SER A 33 -20.09 12.43 8.07
C SER A 33 -19.93 13.94 7.82
N GLY A 34 -19.56 14.36 6.60
CA GLY A 34 -19.35 15.75 6.23
C GLY A 34 -18.19 16.44 6.96
N ARG A 35 -17.23 15.67 7.53
CA ARG A 35 -16.06 16.25 8.21
C ARG A 35 -14.94 16.55 7.23
N SER A 36 -14.24 17.66 7.45
CA SER A 36 -13.09 18.05 6.63
C SER A 36 -11.97 17.00 6.70
N THR A 37 -11.47 16.61 5.52
CA THR A 37 -10.32 15.72 5.32
C THR A 37 -9.01 16.47 5.13
N GLU A 38 -9.03 17.81 5.17
CA GLU A 38 -7.86 18.69 5.02
C GLU A 38 -6.66 18.35 5.92
N PRO A 39 -6.82 17.91 7.19
CA PRO A 39 -5.66 17.59 8.02
C PRO A 39 -4.98 16.26 7.68
N ILE A 40 -5.54 15.44 6.77
CA ILE A 40 -4.98 14.12 6.48
C ILE A 40 -3.76 14.27 5.58
N THR A 41 -2.58 14.02 6.16
CA THR A 41 -1.32 14.10 5.43
C THR A 41 -1.19 12.98 4.40
N TRP A 42 -0.79 13.31 3.17
CA TRP A 42 -0.66 12.37 2.05
C TRP A 42 0.28 11.19 2.32
N TYR A 43 1.24 11.34 3.24
CA TYR A 43 2.12 10.24 3.68
C TYR A 43 1.36 9.03 4.21
N TYR A 44 0.21 9.25 4.88
CA TYR A 44 -0.64 8.16 5.35
C TYR A 44 -1.19 7.33 4.21
N LEU A 45 -1.47 7.93 3.05
CA LEU A 45 -1.95 7.19 1.90
C LEU A 45 -0.85 6.30 1.31
N LEU A 46 0.41 6.76 1.23
CA LEU A 46 1.49 6.01 0.61
C LEU A 46 2.07 4.89 1.48
N SER A 47 2.08 5.07 2.80
CA SER A 47 2.69 4.10 3.74
C SER A 47 2.18 2.65 3.54
N PRO A 48 0.86 2.39 3.46
CA PRO A 48 0.35 1.04 3.20
C PRO A 48 0.79 0.49 1.84
N TRP A 49 0.84 1.31 0.80
CA TRP A 49 1.28 0.88 -0.53
C TRP A 49 2.75 0.47 -0.55
N ILE A 50 3.59 1.17 0.21
CA ILE A 50 5.00 0.80 0.41
C ILE A 50 5.08 -0.57 1.11
N CYS A 51 4.27 -0.82 2.15
CA CYS A 51 4.21 -2.12 2.80
C CYS A 51 3.76 -3.24 1.85
N ILE A 52 2.75 -2.99 1.01
CA ILE A 52 2.31 -3.95 -0.02
C ILE A 52 3.47 -4.25 -0.97
N PHE A 53 4.15 -3.22 -1.48
CA PHE A 53 5.24 -3.39 -2.43
C PHE A 53 6.38 -4.24 -1.86
N PHE A 54 6.84 -3.96 -0.63
CA PHE A 54 7.91 -4.73 0.01
C PHE A 54 7.48 -6.13 0.45
N GLY A 55 6.19 -6.36 0.68
CA GLY A 55 5.67 -7.69 0.98
C GLY A 55 5.54 -8.61 -0.25
N LEU A 56 5.54 -8.06 -1.48
CA LEU A 56 5.51 -8.84 -2.71
C LEU A 56 6.80 -9.66 -2.93
N SER A 57 6.70 -10.72 -3.74
CA SER A 57 7.89 -11.43 -4.20
C SER A 57 8.73 -10.57 -5.14
N SER A 58 10.04 -10.84 -5.23
CA SER A 58 10.96 -10.08 -6.09
C SER A 58 10.53 -10.07 -7.56
N LEU A 59 9.97 -11.18 -8.07
CA LEU A 59 9.42 -11.26 -9.42
C LEU A 59 8.21 -10.34 -9.60
N GLN A 60 7.33 -10.25 -8.60
CA GLN A 60 6.18 -9.36 -8.64
C GLN A 60 6.59 -7.90 -8.54
N GLN A 61 7.54 -7.55 -7.68
CA GLN A 61 8.11 -6.20 -7.61
C GLN A 61 8.69 -5.76 -8.95
N TYR A 62 9.46 -6.65 -9.61
CA TYR A 62 10.01 -6.39 -10.93
C TYR A 62 8.91 -6.12 -11.98
N ARG A 63 7.85 -6.93 -12.00
CA ARG A 63 6.71 -6.72 -12.91
C ARG A 63 6.00 -5.40 -12.67
N VAL A 64 5.85 -4.99 -11.40
CA VAL A 64 5.25 -3.68 -11.05
C VAL A 64 6.12 -2.55 -11.56
N LEU A 65 7.45 -2.61 -11.35
CA LEU A 65 8.38 -1.61 -11.88
C LEU A 65 8.38 -1.58 -13.41
N GLN A 66 8.34 -2.74 -14.07
CA GLN A 66 8.26 -2.85 -15.52
C GLN A 66 6.97 -2.21 -16.05
N TRP A 67 5.83 -2.50 -15.43
CA TRP A 67 4.55 -1.87 -15.77
C TRP A 67 4.60 -0.35 -15.56
N PHE A 68 5.17 0.10 -14.44
CA PHE A 68 5.32 1.52 -14.13
C PHE A 68 6.18 2.22 -15.17
N CYS A 69 7.40 1.72 -15.45
CA CYS A 69 8.25 2.27 -16.48
C CYS A 69 7.57 2.29 -17.85
N ALA A 70 6.89 1.21 -18.25
CA ALA A 70 6.15 1.16 -19.52
C ALA A 70 5.01 2.18 -19.58
N ARG A 71 4.34 2.47 -18.47
CA ARG A 71 3.25 3.45 -18.36
C ARG A 71 3.75 4.89 -18.55
N TYR A 72 4.95 5.22 -18.03
CA TYR A 72 5.51 6.57 -18.03
C TYR A 72 6.55 6.84 -19.13
N LYS A 73 6.91 5.84 -19.95
CA LYS A 73 7.82 6.01 -21.11
C LYS A 73 7.16 6.63 -22.34
N LYS A 74 6.04 7.35 -22.16
CA LYS A 74 5.33 8.07 -23.22
C LYS A 74 5.69 9.55 -23.19
#